data_AF-A0A4Y2IU99-F1
#
_entry.id   AF-A0A4Y2IU99-F1
#
_cell.length_a   1.000
_cell.length_b   1.000
_cell.length_c   1.000
_cell.angle_alpha   90.00
_cell.angle_beta   90.00
_cell.angle_gamma   90.00
#
_symmetry.space_group_name_H-M   'P 1'
#
loop_
_entity.id
_entity.type
_entity.pdbx_description
1 polymer ?
#
loop_
_entity_poly.entity_id
_entity_poly.type
_entity_poly.pdbx_seq_one_letter_code
_entity_poly.pdbx_strand_id
1 'polypeptide(L)'
;MMRIQTFSIVQMVCFTRGQNFRCLTELFVLFNAFKGHGYVLLYKSESGDVSEESHVAPQRNNVLVKNLKCGTKYHFFLTAFNNAGRGEPSEEVTARTKGGGNI
;
A
#
# COMPACT_ATOMS: atom_id res chain seq x y z
N MET A 1 28.32 4.34 -2.37
CA MET A 1 27.31 4.00 -1.36
C MET A 1 25.95 4.18 -2.00
N MET A 2 25.23 3.10 -2.31
CA MET A 2 24.01 3.13 -3.12
C MET A 2 22.90 3.82 -2.33
N ARG A 3 22.58 5.06 -2.70
CA ARG A 3 21.45 5.81 -2.15
C ARG A 3 20.20 5.17 -2.74
N ILE A 4 19.59 4.22 -2.02
CA ILE A 4 18.25 3.74 -2.37
C ILE A 4 17.37 4.98 -2.25
N GLN A 5 16.93 5.53 -3.39
CA GLN A 5 16.11 6.74 -3.41
C GLN A 5 14.88 6.50 -2.55
N THR A 6 14.49 7.50 -1.75
CA THR A 6 13.19 7.54 -1.11
C THR A 6 12.12 7.45 -2.19
N PHE A 7 11.25 6.44 -2.09
CA PHE A 7 10.13 6.26 -3.01
C PHE A 7 8.92 7.00 -2.48
N SER A 8 8.03 7.44 -3.38
CA SER A 8 6.73 7.98 -2.99
C SER A 8 5.64 7.04 -3.50
N ILE A 9 4.70 6.70 -2.62
CA ILE A 9 3.42 6.15 -3.03
C ILE A 9 2.67 7.30 -3.73
N VAL A 10 2.24 7.06 -4.97
CA VAL A 10 1.68 8.11 -5.85
C VAL A 10 0.17 8.20 -5.70
N GLN A 11 -0.51 7.06 -5.54
CA GLN A 11 -1.97 7.04 -5.47
C GLN A 11 -2.49 5.80 -4.75
N MET A 12 -3.62 5.96 -4.05
CA MET A 12 -4.45 4.86 -3.57
C MET A 12 -5.80 4.90 -4.27
N VAL A 13 -6.10 3.86 -5.04
CA VAL A 13 -7.36 3.72 -5.77
C VAL A 13 -8.20 2.65 -5.11
N CYS A 14 -9.46 2.97 -4.86
CA CYS A 14 -10.39 2.03 -4.28
C CYS A 14 -11.16 1.32 -5.40
N PHE A 15 -11.22 -0.01 -5.38
CA PHE A 15 -11.87 -0.79 -6.44
C PHE A 15 -13.15 -1.45 -5.93
N THR A 16 -14.31 -1.06 -6.47
CA THR A 16 -15.56 -1.80 -6.26
C THR A 16 -15.66 -2.89 -7.33
N ARG A 17 -15.52 -4.16 -6.96
CA ARG A 17 -15.87 -5.25 -7.88
C ARG A 17 -17.39 -5.39 -7.94
N GLY A 18 -18.01 -4.83 -8.98
CA GLY A 18 -19.45 -4.91 -9.25
C GLY A 18 -20.26 -3.79 -8.59
N GLN A 19 -21.27 -3.29 -9.30
CA GLN A 19 -22.10 -2.13 -8.95
C GLN A 19 -23.07 -2.39 -7.78
N ASN A 20 -22.56 -2.82 -6.63
CA ASN A 20 -23.25 -2.75 -5.36
C ASN A 20 -22.31 -2.06 -4.38
N PHE A 21 -22.78 -1.02 -3.66
CA PHE A 21 -22.01 -0.20 -2.71
C PHE A 21 -21.59 -0.99 -1.44
N ARG A 22 -21.16 -2.24 -1.59
CA ARG A 22 -20.54 -2.99 -0.51
C ARG A 22 -19.15 -2.39 -0.31
N CYS A 23 -19.00 -1.72 0.82
CA CYS A 23 -17.81 -1.74 1.66
C CYS A 23 -16.51 -2.04 0.91
N LEU A 24 -15.73 -1.00 0.62
CA LEU A 24 -14.50 -1.16 -0.13
C LEU A 24 -13.42 -1.78 0.75
N THR A 25 -13.26 -3.10 0.65
CA THR A 25 -12.26 -3.88 1.41
C THR A 25 -10.95 -4.06 0.65
N GLU A 26 -10.80 -3.39 -0.49
CA GLU A 26 -9.63 -3.48 -1.36
C GLU A 26 -9.10 -2.08 -1.72
N LEU A 27 -7.78 -1.91 -1.63
CA LEU A 27 -7.06 -0.71 -2.06
C LEU A 27 -5.94 -1.09 -3.02
N PHE A 28 -5.87 -0.36 -4.13
CA PHE A 28 -4.80 -0.44 -5.11
C PHE A 28 -3.78 0.66 -4.82
N VAL A 29 -2.58 0.27 -4.42
CA VAL A 29 -1.47 1.17 -4.13
C VAL A 29 -0.62 1.28 -5.39
N LEU A 30 -0.52 2.48 -5.95
CA LEU A 30 0.35 2.81 -7.08
C LEU A 30 1.58 3.55 -6.58
N PHE A 31 2.75 3.21 -7.09
CA PHE A 31 4.02 3.82 -6.70
C PHE A 31 4.97 3.93 -7.90
N ASN A 32 5.96 4.81 -7.79
CA ASN A 32 7.00 4.92 -8.81
C ASN A 32 8.06 3.83 -8.60
N ALA A 33 7.99 2.75 -9.39
CA ALA A 33 8.96 1.66 -9.35
C ALA A 33 10.19 1.96 -10.22
N PHE A 34 11.36 1.54 -9.72
CA PHE A 34 12.62 1.50 -10.44
C PHE A 34 12.92 0.04 -10.83
N LYS A 35 13.22 -0.15 -12.11
CA LYS A 35 13.42 -1.48 -12.68
C LYS A 35 14.60 -2.18 -12.01
N GLY A 36 14.39 -3.42 -11.57
CA GLY A 36 15.44 -4.26 -10.98
C GLY A 36 15.50 -4.30 -9.45
N HIS A 37 14.60 -3.59 -8.76
CA HIS A 37 14.46 -3.64 -7.30
C HIS A 37 13.15 -4.31 -6.89
N GLY A 38 13.17 -5.14 -5.86
CA GLY A 38 11.95 -5.60 -5.21
C GLY A 38 11.39 -4.50 -4.31
N TYR A 39 10.10 -4.58 -3.98
CA TYR A 39 9.48 -3.68 -3.01
C TYR A 39 8.74 -4.45 -1.92
N VAL A 40 8.71 -3.88 -0.73
CA VAL A 40 7.86 -4.32 0.38
C VAL A 40 6.93 -3.18 0.73
N LEU A 41 5.63 -3.42 0.62
CA LEU A 41 4.59 -2.53 1.12
C LEU A 41 4.24 -2.94 2.54
N LEU A 42 4.47 -2.05 3.50
CA LEU A 42 4.03 -2.16 4.87
C LEU A 42 2.72 -1.37 5.04
N TYR A 43 1.73 -1.97 5.68
CA TYR A 43 0.50 -1.25 6.02
C TYR A 43 -0.03 -1.63 7.39
N LYS A 44 -0.71 -0.68 8.03
CA LYS A 44 -1.36 -0.86 9.34
C LYS A 44 -2.63 -0.03 9.43
N SER A 45 -3.61 -0.49 10.20
CA SER A 45 -4.80 0.29 10.52
C SER A 45 -4.48 1.44 11.49
N GLU A 46 -5.37 2.43 11.56
CA GLU A 46 -5.29 3.54 12.53
C GLU A 46 -5.33 3.08 13.99
N SER A 47 -5.89 1.90 14.27
CA SER A 47 -5.88 1.28 15.60
C SER A 47 -4.50 0.75 16.00
N GLY A 48 -3.55 0.63 15.06
CA GLY A 48 -2.20 0.13 15.33
C GLY A 48 -2.12 -1.37 15.63
N ASP A 49 -3.16 -2.14 15.32
CA ASP A 49 -3.30 -3.56 15.70
C ASP A 49 -2.09 -4.41 15.27
N VAL A 50 -1.89 -4.56 13.96
CA VAL A 50 -0.87 -5.41 13.35
C VAL A 50 -0.38 -4.74 12.06
N SER A 51 0.93 -4.75 11.86
CA SER A 51 1.54 -4.31 10.60
C SER A 51 1.63 -5.50 9.65
N GLU A 52 1.10 -5.37 8.45
CA GLU A 52 1.13 -6.40 7.42
C GLU A 52 2.14 -6.00 6.33
N GLU A 53 2.83 -6.99 5.76
CA GLU A 53 3.78 -6.80 4.66
C GLU A 53 3.28 -7.47 3.38
N SER A 54 3.45 -6.79 2.24
CA SER A 54 3.20 -7.33 0.91
C SER A 54 4.44 -7.18 0.02
N HIS A 55 4.92 -8.29 -0.52
CA HIS A 55 6.06 -8.29 -1.43
C HIS A 55 5.64 -8.02 -2.87
N VAL A 56 6.39 -7.14 -3.53
CA VAL A 56 6.14 -6.72 -4.91
C VAL A 56 7.31 -7.08 -5.78
N ALA A 57 7.00 -7.74 -6.90
CA ALA A 57 7.99 -8.12 -7.89
C ALA A 57 8.63 -6.88 -8.56
N PRO A 58 9.90 -6.95 -8.98
CA PRO A 58 10.61 -5.80 -9.55
C PRO A 58 10.04 -5.21 -10.84
N GLN A 59 9.14 -5.92 -11.51
CA GLN A 59 8.48 -5.44 -12.73
C GLN A 59 7.14 -4.74 -12.46
N ARG A 60 6.68 -4.69 -11.20
CA ARG A 60 5.39 -4.10 -10.83
C ARG A 60 5.58 -2.76 -10.14
N ASN A 61 4.65 -1.86 -10.41
CA ASN A 61 4.56 -0.52 -9.81
C ASN A 61 3.28 -0.34 -9.00
N ASN A 62 2.65 -1.47 -8.66
CA ASN A 62 1.34 -1.50 -8.04
C ASN A 62 1.15 -2.74 -7.16
N VAL A 63 0.33 -2.59 -6.11
CA VAL A 63 -0.10 -3.67 -5.22
C VAL A 63 -1.60 -3.56 -4.96
N LEU A 64 -2.27 -4.71 -4.95
CA LEU A 64 -3.66 -4.82 -4.51
C LEU A 64 -3.68 -5.36 -3.07
N VAL A 65 -4.02 -4.50 -2.12
CA VAL A 65 -4.25 -4.86 -0.72
C VAL A 65 -5.71 -5.22 -0.56
N LYS A 66 -5.99 -6.36 0.08
CA LYS A 66 -7.33 -6.94 0.22
C LYS A 66 -7.68 -7.18 1.67
N ASN A 67 -8.94 -7.55 1.90
CA ASN A 67 -9.47 -7.91 3.22
C ASN A 67 -9.33 -6.79 4.25
N LEU A 68 -9.32 -5.54 3.80
CA LEU A 68 -9.26 -4.39 4.67
C LEU A 68 -10.61 -4.21 5.40
N LYS A 69 -10.54 -3.79 6.66
CA LYS A 69 -11.69 -3.39 7.45
C LYS A 69 -12.30 -2.14 6.81
N CYS A 70 -13.63 -2.10 6.71
CA CYS A 70 -14.32 -0.97 6.14
C CYS A 70 -14.39 0.24 7.08
N GLY A 71 -14.43 1.43 6.51
CA GLY A 71 -14.53 2.67 7.29
C GLY A 71 -13.27 2.95 8.10
N THR A 72 -12.19 2.20 7.88
CA THR A 72 -10.95 2.25 8.66
C THR A 72 -9.89 3.01 7.86
N LYS A 73 -9.17 3.92 8.53
CA LYS A 73 -7.99 4.54 7.95
C LYS A 73 -6.80 3.58 8.06
N TYR A 74 -6.04 3.49 6.97
CA TYR A 74 -4.82 2.72 6.86
C TYR A 74 -3.64 3.64 6.56
N HIS A 75 -2.49 3.28 7.10
CA HIS A 75 -1.20 3.93 6.89
C HIS A 75 -0.32 3.00 6.06
N PHE A 76 0.31 3.52 5.01
CA PHE A 76 1.10 2.75 4.06
C PHE A 76 2.51 3.31 3.96
N PHE A 77 3.48 2.39 3.92
CA PHE A 77 4.91 2.66 3.77
C PHE A 77 5.47 1.71 2.71
N LEU A 78 6.33 2.20 1.84
CA LEU A 78 6.97 1.41 0.80
C LEU A 78 8.47 1.43 0.98
N THR A 79 9.08 0.25 0.99
CA THR A 79 10.53 0.10 1.10
C THR A 79 11.04 -0.72 -0.07
N ALA A 80 12.04 -0.21 -0.81
CA ALA A 80 12.72 -1.02 -1.81
C ALA A 80 13.72 -1.97 -1.14
N PHE A 81 13.92 -3.13 -1.75
CA PHE A 81 14.94 -4.07 -1.33
C PHE A 81 15.67 -4.68 -2.52
N ASN A 82 16.94 -5.00 -2.30
CA ASN A 82 17.78 -5.76 -3.22
C ASN A 82 18.70 -6.70 -2.41
N ASN A 83 19.69 -7.31 -3.06
CA ASN A 83 20.63 -8.22 -2.38
C ASN A 83 21.45 -7.54 -1.27
N ALA A 84 21.55 -6.21 -1.24
CA ALA A 84 22.24 -5.48 -0.18
C ALA A 84 21.36 -5.22 1.05
N GLY A 85 20.04 -5.40 0.93
CA GLY A 85 19.09 -5.21 2.02
C GLY A 85 17.89 -4.32 1.65
N ARG A 86 17.15 -3.91 2.69
CA ARG A 86 16.04 -2.95 2.61
C ARG A 86 16.59 -1.51 2.69
N GLY A 87 16.06 -0.61 1.88
CA GLY A 87 16.36 0.82 1.96
C GLY A 87 15.51 1.56 3.00
N GLU A 88 15.54 2.89 2.94
CA GLU A 88 14.67 3.72 3.77
C GLU A 88 13.19 3.58 3.35
N PRO A 89 12.24 3.65 4.30
CA PRO A 89 10.82 3.73 4.00
C PRO A 89 10.46 4.99 3.20
N SER A 90 9.38 4.90 2.43
CA SER A 90 8.73 6.04 1.80
C SER A 90 8.15 7.01 2.83
N GLU A 91 7.76 8.18 2.34
CA GLU A 91 6.77 8.99 3.05
C GLU A 91 5.50 8.16 3.32
N GLU A 92 4.90 8.39 4.48
CA GLU A 92 3.65 7.77 4.85
C GLU A 92 2.53 8.30 3.96
N VAL A 93 1.73 7.40 3.40
CA VAL A 93 0.48 7.79 2.73
C VAL A 93 -0.68 7.08 3.39
N THR A 94 -1.80 7.78 3.55
CA THR A 94 -2.98 7.23 4.23
C THR A 94 -4.19 7.16 3.32
N ALA A 95 -4.98 6.10 3.45
CA ALA A 95 -6.28 5.97 2.79
C ALA A 95 -7.31 5.40 3.75
N ARG A 96 -8.55 5.86 3.61
CA ARG A 96 -9.70 5.33 4.34
C ARG A 96 -10.54 4.48 3.41
N THR A 97 -10.81 3.24 3.81
CA THR A 97 -11.77 2.38 3.11
C THR A 97 -13.18 2.93 3.27
N LYS A 98 -14.01 2.89 2.22
CA LYS A 98 -15.43 3.24 2.38
C LYS A 98 -16.13 2.14 3.18
N GLY A 99 -16.84 2.54 4.22
CA GLY A 99 -17.68 1.66 5.04
C GLY A 99 -19.04 2.28 5.25
N GLY A 100 -20.08 1.45 5.19
CA GLY A 100 -21.49 1.85 5.20
C GLY A 100 -21.94 2.45 6.52
N GLY A 101 -21.55 3.70 6.77
CA GLY A 101 -22.37 4.59 7.57
C GLY A 101 -23.63 4.89 6.76
N ASN A 102 -24.80 4.63 7.36
CA ASN A 102 -26.07 5.15 6.88
C ASN A 102 -25.87 6.66 6.61
N ILE A 103 -25.93 7.07 5.34
CA ILE A 103 -26.23 8.44 4.95
C ILE A 103 -27.70 8.51 4.54
#